data_AF-A0A183U4Z3-F1
#
_entry.id   AF-A0A183U4Z3-F1
#
_cell.length_a   1.000
_cell.length_b   1.000
_cell.length_c   1.000
_cell.angle_alpha   90.00
_cell.angle_beta   90.00
_cell.angle_gamma   90.00
#
_symmetry.space_group_name_H-M   'P 1'
#
loop_
_entity.id
_entity.type
_entity.pdbx_description
1 polymer ?
#
loop_
_entity_poly.entity_id
_entity_poly.type
_entity_poly.pdbx_seq_one_letter_code
_entity_poly.pdbx_strand_id
1 'polypeptide(L)'
;MNRDIISIKRGTKEVEVNYLPPLTLTFDLPYDYPSSSAPRFSIRAAWIGRTEREQLCTSLKNCWYDYPGMPILFTWIQTLQEEATKLLAAKSKIDLDQIDQVSAQNRH
;
A
#
# COMPACT_ATOMS: atom_id res chain seq x y z
N MET A 1 22.56 14.53 -2.59
CA MET A 1 21.40 13.63 -2.44
C MET A 1 20.50 14.24 -1.40
N ASN A 2 19.40 14.90 -1.80
CA ASN A 2 18.37 15.27 -0.83
C ASN A 2 17.82 13.97 -0.26
N ARG A 3 17.97 13.76 1.04
CA ARG A 3 17.21 12.75 1.75
C ARG A 3 15.87 13.39 1.99
N ASP A 4 14.84 12.90 1.31
CA ASP A 4 13.47 13.32 1.60
C ASP A 4 13.13 12.78 2.99
N ILE A 5 13.41 13.60 4.01
CA ILE A 5 13.07 13.33 5.39
C ILE A 5 11.55 13.37 5.49
N ILE A 6 10.96 12.34 6.10
CA ILE A 6 9.52 12.24 6.29
C ILE A 6 9.19 12.60 7.72
N SER A 7 8.29 13.57 7.92
CA SER A 7 7.79 13.93 9.25
C SER A 7 6.58 13.09 9.62
N ILE A 8 6.68 12.32 10.70
CA ILE A 8 5.57 11.58 11.31
C ILE A 8 5.01 12.39 12.47
N LYS A 9 3.70 12.63 12.46
CA LYS A 9 2.99 13.34 13.54
C LYS A 9 1.96 12.43 14.22
N ARG A 10 1.86 12.55 15.54
CA ARG A 10 0.78 11.99 16.37
C ARG A 10 0.46 12.95 17.51
N GLY A 11 -0.77 13.46 17.56
CA GLY A 11 -1.16 14.55 18.46
C GLY A 11 -0.30 15.79 18.22
N THR A 12 0.39 16.26 19.27
CA THR A 12 1.32 17.40 19.21
C THR A 12 2.77 16.99 18.98
N LYS A 13 3.08 15.69 18.96
CA LYS A 13 4.44 15.18 18.75
C LYS A 13 4.71 14.98 17.27
N GLU A 14 5.88 15.40 16.83
CA GLU A 14 6.36 15.24 15.46
C GLU A 14 7.82 14.77 15.48
N VAL A 15 8.12 13.78 14.65
CA VAL A 15 9.45 13.17 14.55
C VAL A 15 9.80 12.97 13.09
N GLU A 16 11.01 13.37 12.73
CA GLU A 16 11.61 13.12 11.43
C GLU A 16 12.21 11.72 11.38
N VAL A 17 11.89 10.97 10.31
CA VAL A 17 12.44 9.63 10.10
C VAL A 17 13.09 9.51 8.73
N ASN A 18 14.13 8.67 8.67
CA ASN A 18 14.80 8.31 7.42
C ASN A 18 14.16 7.08 6.75
N TYR A 19 13.43 6.27 7.53
CA TYR A 19 12.87 5.00 7.07
C TYR A 19 11.47 4.82 7.63
N LEU A 20 10.58 4.27 6.80
CA LEU A 20 9.24 3.86 7.19
C LEU A 20 9.16 2.34 7.37
N PRO A 21 8.24 1.85 8.21
CA PRO A 21 7.91 0.43 8.25
C PRO A 21 7.57 -0.12 6.86
N PRO A 22 7.88 -1.39 6.56
CA PRO A 22 7.66 -1.96 5.24
C PRO A 22 6.17 -2.00 4.89
N LEU A 23 5.87 -1.80 3.60
CA LEU A 23 4.58 -2.15 3.03
C LEU A 23 4.53 -3.67 2.83
N THR A 24 3.49 -4.30 3.36
CA THR A 24 3.27 -5.74 3.29
C THR A 24 2.15 -6.05 2.29
N LEU A 25 2.47 -6.86 1.29
CA LEU A 25 1.51 -7.52 0.41
C LEU A 25 1.33 -8.96 0.91
N THR A 26 0.12 -9.31 1.33
CA THR A 26 -0.26 -10.69 1.64
C THR A 26 -1.16 -11.20 0.52
N PHE A 27 -0.94 -12.41 0.04
CA PHE A 27 -1.74 -12.99 -1.04
C PHE A 27 -1.92 -14.50 -0.89
N ASP A 28 -2.99 -15.00 -1.49
CA ASP A 28 -3.26 -16.41 -1.68
C ASP A 28 -3.53 -16.68 -3.16
N LEU A 29 -2.93 -17.75 -3.69
CA LEU A 29 -3.15 -18.17 -5.07
C LEU A 29 -4.33 -19.15 -5.12
N PRO A 30 -5.40 -18.84 -5.87
CA PRO A 30 -6.47 -19.81 -6.10
C PRO A 30 -5.98 -20.95 -7.01
N TYR A 31 -6.75 -22.05 -7.05
CA TYR A 31 -6.37 -23.27 -7.78
C TYR A 31 -6.23 -23.07 -9.29
N ASP A 32 -6.89 -22.06 -9.84
CA ASP A 32 -6.99 -21.71 -11.25
C ASP A 32 -6.13 -20.50 -11.62
N TYR A 33 -5.22 -20.08 -10.73
CA TYR A 33 -4.22 -19.06 -11.04
C TYR A 33 -3.05 -19.65 -11.86
N PRO A 34 -2.51 -18.91 -12.85
CA PRO A 34 -2.93 -17.59 -13.34
C PRO A 34 -3.96 -17.65 -14.48
N SER A 35 -4.49 -18.83 -14.79
CA SER A 35 -5.28 -19.06 -16.00
C SER A 35 -6.66 -18.40 -16.00
N SER A 36 -7.34 -18.31 -14.85
CA SER A 36 -8.73 -17.85 -14.79
C SER A 36 -9.04 -16.88 -13.65
N SER A 37 -8.30 -16.95 -12.53
CA SER A 37 -8.52 -16.07 -11.39
C SER A 37 -7.25 -15.35 -10.96
N ALA A 38 -7.42 -14.11 -10.50
CA ALA A 38 -6.37 -13.33 -9.86
C ALA A 38 -6.05 -13.88 -8.45
N PRO A 39 -4.85 -13.62 -7.92
CA PRO A 39 -4.57 -13.83 -6.50
C PRO A 39 -5.55 -13.05 -5.63
N ARG A 40 -5.98 -13.64 -4.52
CA ARG A 40 -6.61 -12.86 -3.44
C ARG A 40 -5.51 -12.13 -2.71
N PHE A 41 -5.70 -10.86 -2.36
CA PHE A 41 -4.64 -10.09 -1.72
C PHE A 41 -5.14 -9.06 -0.71
N SER A 42 -4.23 -8.64 0.17
CA SER A 42 -4.39 -7.47 1.03
C SER A 42 -3.08 -6.70 1.17
N ILE A 43 -3.19 -5.38 1.30
CA ILE A 43 -2.06 -4.47 1.44
C ILE A 43 -2.12 -3.82 2.83
N ARG A 44 -1.00 -3.80 3.54
CA ARG A 44 -0.87 -3.17 4.85
C ARG A 44 0.40 -2.36 4.95
N ALA A 45 0.30 -1.16 5.51
CA ALA A 45 1.43 -0.37 5.97
C ALA A 45 0.95 0.55 7.09
N ALA A 46 1.80 0.83 8.08
CA ALA A 46 1.46 1.71 9.21
C ALA A 46 1.30 3.18 8.81
N TRP A 47 1.74 3.53 7.60
CA TRP A 47 1.87 4.90 7.12
C TRP A 47 0.90 5.25 5.98
N ILE A 48 -0.02 4.33 5.62
CA ILE A 48 -1.07 4.56 4.61
C ILE A 48 -2.47 4.52 5.23
N GLY A 49 -3.29 5.49 4.86
CA GLY A 49 -4.72 5.53 5.18
C GLY A 49 -5.57 4.66 4.24
N ARG A 50 -6.90 4.78 4.38
CA ARG A 50 -7.87 4.02 3.57
C ARG A 50 -7.79 4.36 2.08
N THR A 51 -7.80 5.65 1.74
CA THR A 51 -7.80 6.12 0.34
C THR A 51 -6.57 5.65 -0.42
N GLU A 52 -5.39 5.75 0.18
CA GLU A 52 -4.13 5.30 -0.43
C GLU A 52 -4.12 3.79 -0.62
N ARG A 53 -4.62 3.04 0.36
CA ARG A 53 -4.76 1.60 0.25
C ARG A 53 -5.71 1.21 -0.88
N GLU A 54 -6.83 1.91 -1.03
CA GLU A 54 -7.79 1.70 -2.13
C GLU A 54 -7.16 2.03 -3.49
N GLN A 55 -6.35 3.09 -3.58
CA GLN A 55 -5.57 3.43 -4.77
C GLN A 55 -4.60 2.30 -5.14
N LEU A 56 -3.75 1.86 -4.20
CA LEU A 56 -2.80 0.77 -4.44
C LEU A 56 -3.49 -0.54 -4.82
N CYS A 57 -4.60 -0.89 -4.15
CA CYS A 57 -5.42 -2.05 -4.50
C CYS A 57 -5.97 -1.95 -5.92
N THR A 58 -6.37 -0.75 -6.36
CA THR A 58 -6.87 -0.51 -7.71
C THR A 58 -5.76 -0.69 -8.73
N SER A 59 -4.55 -0.16 -8.47
CA SER A 59 -3.39 -0.35 -9.34
C SER A 59 -3.06 -1.84 -9.54
N LEU A 60 -3.08 -2.66 -8.48
CA LEU A 60 -2.85 -4.10 -8.60
C LEU A 60 -3.93 -4.81 -9.42
N LYS A 61 -5.20 -4.43 -9.24
CA LYS A 61 -6.31 -4.99 -10.02
C LYS A 61 -6.16 -4.63 -11.51
N ASN A 62 -5.77 -3.40 -11.81
CA ASN A 62 -5.55 -2.97 -13.19
C ASN A 62 -4.42 -3.77 -13.84
N CYS A 63 -3.29 -3.94 -13.14
CA CYS A 63 -2.20 -4.78 -13.63
C CYS A 63 -2.67 -6.20 -13.97
N TRP A 64 -3.56 -6.80 -13.17
CA TRP A 64 -4.09 -8.11 -13.50
C TRP A 64 -4.82 -8.16 -14.85
N TYR A 65 -5.63 -7.14 -15.15
CA TYR A 65 -6.37 -7.07 -16.41
C TYR A 65 -5.47 -6.82 -17.62
N ASP A 66 -4.32 -6.16 -17.42
CA ASP A 66 -3.35 -5.87 -18.49
C ASP A 66 -2.54 -7.10 -18.92
N TYR A 67 -2.44 -8.13 -18.07
CA TYR A 67 -1.66 -9.34 -18.32
C TYR A 67 -2.47 -10.63 -18.11
N PRO A 68 -3.53 -10.87 -18.92
CA PRO A 68 -4.41 -12.03 -18.74
C PRO A 68 -3.65 -13.35 -18.95
N GLY A 69 -3.86 -14.31 -18.05
CA GLY A 69 -3.27 -15.66 -18.13
C GLY A 69 -1.80 -15.76 -17.70
N MET A 70 -1.19 -14.65 -17.25
CA MET A 70 0.23 -14.59 -16.89
C MET A 70 0.43 -14.47 -15.37
N PRO A 71 1.53 -15.02 -14.81
CA PRO A 71 1.93 -14.74 -13.44
C PRO A 71 2.15 -13.23 -13.22
N ILE A 72 1.68 -12.71 -12.09
CA ILE A 72 1.54 -11.26 -11.85
C ILE A 72 2.28 -10.76 -10.60
N LEU A 73 2.77 -11.65 -9.74
CA LEU A 73 3.30 -11.26 -8.42
C LEU A 73 4.50 -10.31 -8.51
N PHE A 74 5.42 -10.55 -9.46
CA PHE A 74 6.57 -9.67 -9.65
C PHE A 74 6.14 -8.28 -10.14
N THR A 75 5.24 -8.24 -11.13
CA THR A 75 4.63 -6.99 -11.63
C THR A 75 3.96 -6.22 -10.50
N TRP A 76 3.16 -6.90 -9.67
CA TRP A 76 2.54 -6.28 -8.49
C TRP A 76 3.55 -5.69 -7.51
N ILE A 77 4.64 -6.39 -7.21
CA ILE A 77 5.68 -5.88 -6.31
C ILE A 77 6.31 -4.61 -6.90
N GLN A 78 6.64 -4.61 -8.19
CA GLN A 78 7.21 -3.43 -8.85
C GLN A 78 6.23 -2.26 -8.86
N THR A 79 4.97 -2.49 -9.25
CA THR A 79 3.92 -1.47 -9.23
C THR A 79 3.74 -0.89 -7.83
N LEU A 80 3.73 -1.72 -6.78
CA LEU A 80 3.63 -1.22 -5.41
C LEU A 80 4.82 -0.36 -5.02
N GLN A 81 6.05 -0.74 -5.40
CA GLN A 81 7.23 0.07 -5.12
C GLN A 81 7.13 1.45 -5.79
N GLU A 82 6.74 1.50 -7.05
CA GLU A 82 6.59 2.75 -7.81
C GLU A 82 5.46 3.63 -7.22
N GLU A 83 4.28 3.06 -7.02
CA GLU A 83 3.11 3.79 -6.52
C GLU A 83 3.28 4.24 -5.06
N ALA A 84 3.84 3.38 -4.20
CA ALA A 84 4.19 3.76 -2.82
C ALA A 84 5.17 4.94 -2.80
N THR A 85 6.19 4.90 -3.66
CA THR A 85 7.18 5.98 -3.74
C THR A 85 6.54 7.29 -4.20
N LYS A 86 5.62 7.24 -5.18
CA LYS A 86 4.85 8.42 -5.63
C LYS A 86 3.99 8.99 -4.51
N LEU A 87 3.30 8.13 -3.75
CA LEU A 87 2.50 8.55 -2.60
C LEU A 87 3.35 9.26 -1.54
N LEU A 88 4.53 8.71 -1.22
CA LEU A 88 5.46 9.31 -0.27
C LEU A 88 6.03 10.63 -0.79
N ALA A 89 6.41 10.71 -2.06
CA ALA A 89 6.91 11.96 -2.67
C ALA A 89 5.86 13.07 -2.69
N ALA A 90 4.58 12.73 -2.83
CA ALA A 90 3.48 13.68 -2.75
C ALA A 90 3.18 14.13 -1.30
N LYS A 91 3.70 13.43 -0.29
CA LYS A 91 3.43 13.67 1.12
C LYS A 91 4.71 14.10 1.86
N SER A 92 4.78 15.37 2.23
CA SER A 92 5.85 15.85 3.14
C SER A 92 5.65 15.41 4.59
N LYS A 93 4.46 14.92 4.95
CA LYS A 93 4.07 14.59 6.33
C LYS A 93 3.05 13.46 6.41
N ILE A 94 3.22 12.59 7.41
CA ILE A 94 2.32 11.48 7.73
C ILE A 94 1.69 11.75 9.10
N ASP A 95 0.38 11.97 9.13
CA ASP A 95 -0.38 12.17 10.36
C ASP A 95 -1.05 10.85 10.76
N LEU A 96 -0.54 10.22 11.83
CA LEU A 96 -1.01 8.91 12.29
C LEU A 96 -2.45 8.96 12.82
N ASP A 97 -2.90 10.11 13.34
CA ASP A 97 -4.26 10.25 13.87
C ASP A 97 -5.33 10.20 12.77
N GLN A 98 -4.93 10.46 11.52
CA GLN A 98 -5.79 10.38 10.34
C GLN A 98 -5.82 8.97 9.72
N ILE A 99 -4.85 8.11 10.07
CA ILE A 99 -4.75 6.73 9.55
C ILE A 99 -5.63 5.77 10.37
N ASP A 100 -5.74 5.98 11.68
CA ASP A 100 -6.36 5.05 12.65
C ASP A 100 -7.90 5.12 12.75
N GLN A 101 -8.58 6.03 12.04
CA GLN A 101 -10.01 6.30 12.27
C GLN A 101 -11.01 5.17 11.90
N VAL A 102 -10.58 3.99 11.44
CA VAL A 102 -11.52 2.96 10.89
C VAL A 102 -11.40 1.57 11.52
N SER A 103 -10.44 1.28 12.41
CA SER A 103 -10.41 -0.03 13.09
C SER A 103 -11.53 -0.23 14.13
N ALA A 104 -12.31 0.80 14.46
CA ALA A 104 -13.35 0.75 15.48
C ALA A 104 -14.76 0.39 14.97
N GLN A 105 -15.02 0.34 13.66
CA GLN A 105 -16.41 0.19 13.15
C GLN A 105 -16.85 -1.25 12.84
N ASN A 106 -15.98 -2.26 12.93
CA ASN A 106 -16.31 -3.66 12.60
C ASN A 106 -16.41 -4.57 13.85
N ARG A 107 -17.25 -4.17 14.80
CA ARG A 107 -17.77 -5.06 15.86
C ARG A 107 -19.25 -4.75 16.07
N HIS A 108 -20.09 -5.20 15.15
CA HIS A 108 -21.51 -5.45 15.40
C HIS A 108 -21.83 -6.84 14.83
#